data_AF-A0A429S2F0-F1
#
_entry.id   AF-A0A429S2F0-F1
#
_cell.length_a   1.000
_cell.length_b   1.000
_cell.length_c   1.000
_cell.angle_alpha   90.00
_cell.angle_beta   90.00
_cell.angle_gamma   90.00
#
_symmetry.space_group_name_H-M   'P 1'
#
loop_
_entity.id
_entity.type
_entity.pdbx_description
1 polymer ?
#
loop_
_entity_poly.entity_id
_entity_poly.type
_entity_poly.pdbx_seq_one_letter_code
_entity_poly.pdbx_strand_id
1 'polypeptide(L)'
;MLFVHGTGVREASYTASLAAVRDGLDRIRPGLEVRGCFWGREQGASMALGGDSVPGYRQSRGGTRDDDGEIAVWGVLYADPWYELRLLGLQPPAASGMSRGVPPSQRFLDQVTGYVPAPEVLASFAERGLAEDLAEALRAVVRAPELRDAAATVDANGFEHRRAVARAVVALTWARASERGVELSGSVRDALLAALGADLRSEGRSLKGRAAQVGMLAADRLLRSRRGAWGDVGLPFIGDILRYQARGQGIRDQIKRTIENTPGDAVTVIAHSLGGVACVDLMVLEAVDRVDQLITVGSQAPYFYEIGALVSLEHPQALPGHFPGKWLNVYDERDPLSYQAAKVFPGRAVDRRVDNRQPLVRAHTSYWSNPRLWDEVGTWLS
;
A
#
# COMPACT_ATOMS: atom_id res chain seq x y z
N MET A 1 26.58 -2.97 22.21
CA MET A 1 25.43 -3.37 21.39
C MET A 1 25.56 -2.79 19.98
N LEU A 2 25.23 -3.58 18.96
CA LEU A 2 25.26 -3.16 17.56
C LEU A 2 23.84 -3.07 16.99
N PHE A 3 23.48 -1.91 16.42
CA PHE A 3 22.23 -1.69 15.71
C PHE A 3 22.39 -1.88 14.20
N VAL A 4 21.54 -2.72 13.61
CA VAL A 4 21.48 -2.96 12.15
C VAL A 4 20.08 -2.61 11.63
N HIS A 5 19.97 -1.57 10.81
CA HIS A 5 18.70 -1.19 10.19
C HIS A 5 18.41 -2.05 8.95
N GLY A 6 17.14 -2.21 8.57
CA GLY A 6 16.72 -3.05 7.45
C GLY A 6 16.37 -2.35 6.16
N THR A 7 16.88 -1.15 5.95
CA THR A 7 16.67 -0.44 4.69
C THR A 7 17.91 0.36 4.36
N GLY A 8 18.18 0.52 3.08
CA GLY A 8 19.11 1.50 2.52
C GLY A 8 18.55 2.92 2.63
N VAL A 9 17.77 3.21 3.68
CA VAL A 9 17.18 4.51 3.93
C VAL A 9 18.24 5.59 3.88
N ARG A 10 17.79 6.79 3.48
CA ARG A 10 18.63 7.98 3.53
C ARG A 10 19.25 8.12 4.92
N GLU A 11 20.51 8.52 4.95
CA GLU A 11 21.33 8.67 6.15
C GLU A 11 20.59 9.37 7.30
N ALA A 12 19.82 10.42 7.01
CA ALA A 12 19.03 11.13 8.02
C ALA A 12 18.01 10.23 8.77
N SER A 13 17.31 9.33 8.05
CA SER A 13 16.34 8.41 8.66
C SER A 13 17.05 7.35 9.50
N TYR A 14 18.16 6.82 8.99
CA TYR A 14 19.01 5.90 9.74
C TYR A 14 19.52 6.53 11.04
N THR A 15 20.04 7.75 10.98
CA THR A 15 20.55 8.50 12.14
C THR A 15 19.46 8.74 13.18
N ALA A 16 18.22 9.06 12.74
CA ALA A 16 17.09 9.20 13.64
C ALA A 16 16.73 7.89 14.35
N SER A 17 16.68 6.77 13.63
CA SER A 17 16.45 5.45 14.24
C SER A 17 17.56 5.07 15.23
N LEU A 18 18.83 5.29 14.88
CA LEU A 18 19.95 5.01 15.78
C LEU A 18 19.90 5.89 17.05
N ALA A 19 19.51 7.15 16.93
CA ALA A 19 19.30 8.03 18.08
C ALA A 19 18.18 7.50 18.99
N ALA A 20 17.03 7.15 18.42
CA ALA A 20 15.92 6.58 19.19
C ALA A 20 16.30 5.27 19.90
N VAL A 21 17.11 4.42 19.24
CA VAL A 21 17.64 3.19 19.83
C VAL A 21 18.58 3.49 21.00
N ARG A 22 19.48 4.47 20.85
CA ARG A 22 20.36 4.93 21.94
C ARG A 22 19.56 5.43 23.13
N ASP A 23 18.58 6.30 22.90
CA ASP A 23 17.74 6.85 23.96
C ASP A 23 16.93 5.75 24.67
N GLY A 24 16.43 4.78 23.91
CA GLY A 24 15.75 3.61 24.43
C GLY A 24 16.61 2.77 25.36
N LEU A 25 17.82 2.43 24.90
CA LEU A 25 18.77 1.61 25.65
C LEU A 25 19.33 2.33 26.87
N ASP A 26 19.60 3.63 26.77
CA ASP A 26 20.12 4.41 27.90
C ASP A 26 19.14 4.43 29.08
N ARG A 27 17.83 4.44 28.81
CA ARG A 27 16.79 4.37 29.87
C ARG A 27 16.77 3.03 30.62
N ILE A 28 17.03 1.92 29.94
CA ILE A 28 16.92 0.57 30.52
C ILE A 28 18.27 0.01 30.98
N ARG A 29 19.37 0.46 30.38
CA ARG A 29 20.74 0.03 30.70
C ARG A 29 21.73 1.18 30.43
N PRO A 30 21.81 2.17 31.35
CA PRO A 30 22.73 3.29 31.22
C PRO A 30 24.17 2.84 31.03
N GLY A 31 24.92 3.55 30.18
CA GLY A 31 26.34 3.28 29.92
C GLY A 31 26.62 2.13 28.93
N LEU A 32 25.58 1.50 28.37
CA LEU A 32 25.75 0.55 27.27
C LEU A 32 26.22 1.27 25.99
N GLU A 33 27.38 0.92 25.46
CA GLU A 33 27.84 1.48 24.19
C GLU A 33 26.97 0.96 23.02
N VAL A 34 26.39 1.88 22.25
CA VAL A 34 25.54 1.57 21.09
C VAL A 34 26.20 2.09 19.81
N ARG A 35 26.58 1.15 18.95
CA ARG A 35 27.10 1.41 17.60
C ARG A 35 26.05 1.08 16.56
N GLY A 36 26.18 1.69 15.38
CA GLY A 36 25.31 1.43 14.25
C GLY A 36 26.08 0.89 13.04
N CYS A 37 25.47 -0.04 12.32
CA CYS A 37 25.92 -0.49 11.00
C CYS A 37 25.07 0.18 9.90
N PHE A 38 25.59 1.21 9.25
CA PHE A 38 24.92 1.87 8.12
C PHE A 38 25.41 1.30 6.78
N TRP A 39 24.74 0.25 6.29
CA TRP A 39 25.08 -0.37 5.00
C TRP A 39 24.44 0.30 3.79
N GLY A 40 23.41 1.12 4.00
CA GLY A 40 22.58 1.69 2.93
C GLY A 40 23.33 2.51 1.88
N ARG A 41 24.39 3.23 2.29
CA ARG A 41 25.18 4.06 1.36
C ARG A 41 25.93 3.24 0.31
N GLU A 42 26.54 2.13 0.73
CA GLU A 42 27.42 1.32 -0.14
C GLU A 42 26.67 0.16 -0.80
N GLN A 43 25.73 -0.44 -0.05
CA GLN A 43 25.09 -1.69 -0.44
C GLN A 43 23.61 -1.55 -0.79
N GLY A 44 23.00 -0.41 -0.46
CA GLY A 44 21.59 -0.14 -0.75
C GLY A 44 21.28 -0.06 -2.25
N ALA A 45 20.02 -0.31 -2.59
CA ALA A 45 19.54 -0.19 -3.94
C ALA A 45 19.53 1.27 -4.40
N SER A 46 20.02 1.50 -5.61
CA SER A 46 20.03 2.82 -6.24
C SER A 46 19.79 2.71 -7.74
N MET A 47 19.21 3.76 -8.33
CA MET A 47 19.04 3.86 -9.78
C MET A 47 20.34 4.34 -10.42
N ALA A 48 21.21 3.41 -10.80
CA ALA A 48 22.53 3.71 -11.38
C ALA A 48 22.47 4.60 -12.63
N LEU A 49 21.37 4.53 -13.40
CA LEU A 49 21.14 5.35 -14.59
C LEU A 49 20.15 6.51 -14.32
N GLY A 50 20.03 6.97 -13.08
CA GLY A 50 19.20 8.14 -12.75
C GLY A 50 17.71 8.00 -13.07
N GLY A 51 17.22 6.76 -13.18
CA GLY A 51 15.82 6.45 -13.48
C GLY A 51 15.48 6.34 -14.98
N ASP A 52 16.46 6.13 -15.86
CA ASP A 52 16.24 5.95 -17.31
C ASP A 52 15.29 4.80 -17.67
N SER A 53 15.19 3.79 -16.81
CA SER A 53 14.24 2.68 -16.96
C SER A 53 12.80 3.07 -16.66
N VAL A 54 12.55 4.27 -16.11
CA VAL A 54 11.23 4.74 -15.70
C VAL A 54 10.71 5.78 -16.71
N PRO A 55 9.66 5.47 -17.50
CA PRO A 55 9.16 6.37 -18.52
C PRO A 55 8.78 7.76 -18.00
N GLY A 56 9.46 8.79 -18.48
CA GLY A 56 9.19 10.19 -18.09
C GLY A 56 9.76 10.61 -16.73
N TYR A 57 10.59 9.78 -16.10
CA TYR A 57 11.10 10.04 -14.75
C TYR A 57 12.03 11.26 -14.68
N ARG A 58 12.84 11.52 -15.71
CA ARG A 58 13.70 12.72 -15.72
C ARG A 58 12.88 14.01 -15.69
N GLN A 59 11.69 14.00 -16.29
CA GLN A 59 10.78 15.14 -16.34
C GLN A 59 9.94 15.26 -15.06
N SER A 60 9.36 14.15 -14.58
CA SER A 60 8.41 14.19 -13.47
C SER A 60 9.03 13.88 -12.10
N ARG A 61 10.24 13.32 -12.06
CA ARG A 61 10.85 12.68 -10.88
C ARG A 61 9.92 11.68 -10.19
N GLY A 62 9.01 11.05 -10.95
CA GLY A 62 7.96 10.18 -10.42
C GLY A 62 6.60 10.87 -10.19
N GLY A 63 6.46 12.15 -10.55
CA GLY A 63 5.20 12.90 -10.53
C GLY A 63 4.18 12.47 -11.59
N THR A 64 2.93 12.92 -11.42
CA THR A 64 1.81 12.72 -12.38
C THR A 64 1.97 13.60 -13.62
N ARG A 65 1.41 13.16 -14.75
CA ARG A 65 1.26 13.96 -15.97
C ARG A 65 -0.10 14.68 -15.96
N ASP A 66 -0.22 15.77 -16.71
CA ASP A 66 -1.46 16.56 -16.77
C ASP A 66 -2.67 15.77 -17.35
N ASP A 67 -2.43 14.76 -18.19
CA ASP A 67 -3.46 13.87 -18.74
C ASP A 67 -3.97 12.79 -17.75
N ASP A 68 -3.40 12.67 -16.55
CA ASP A 68 -3.78 11.63 -15.57
C ASP A 68 -5.13 11.93 -14.88
N GLY A 69 -5.71 13.12 -15.08
CA GLY A 69 -6.89 13.58 -14.35
C GLY A 69 -8.16 12.75 -14.56
N GLU A 70 -8.45 12.32 -15.79
CA GLU A 70 -9.64 11.47 -16.05
C GLU A 70 -9.41 10.03 -15.56
N ILE A 71 -8.19 9.51 -15.74
CA ILE A 71 -7.78 8.18 -15.25
C ILE A 71 -7.89 8.14 -13.71
N ALA A 72 -7.49 9.21 -13.06
CA ALA A 72 -7.60 9.40 -11.63
C ALA A 72 -9.05 9.31 -11.12
N VAL A 73 -9.99 9.97 -11.79
CA VAL A 73 -11.41 9.91 -11.45
C VAL A 73 -11.94 8.48 -11.58
N TRP A 74 -11.58 7.75 -12.64
CA TRP A 74 -11.94 6.35 -12.75
C TRP A 74 -11.37 5.48 -11.64
N GLY A 75 -10.14 5.74 -11.19
CA GLY A 75 -9.57 5.09 -10.02
C GLY A 75 -10.39 5.29 -8.74
N VAL A 76 -11.04 6.45 -8.57
CA VAL A 76 -12.01 6.69 -7.49
C VAL A 76 -13.28 5.90 -7.73
N LEU A 77 -13.85 5.97 -8.93
CA LEU A 77 -15.12 5.31 -9.27
C LEU A 77 -15.06 3.78 -9.14
N TYR A 78 -13.91 3.15 -9.43
CA TYR A 78 -13.76 1.70 -9.23
C TYR A 78 -13.79 1.30 -7.74
N ALA A 79 -13.31 2.17 -6.85
CA ALA A 79 -13.37 1.94 -5.42
C ALA A 79 -14.71 2.38 -4.80
N ASP A 80 -15.34 3.39 -5.39
CA ASP A 80 -16.59 3.99 -4.96
C ASP A 80 -17.41 4.47 -6.17
N PRO A 81 -18.26 3.59 -6.74
CA PRO A 81 -19.06 3.91 -7.92
C PRO A 81 -20.08 5.04 -7.70
N TRP A 82 -20.38 5.38 -6.44
CA TRP A 82 -21.41 6.36 -6.07
C TRP A 82 -20.87 7.79 -5.97
N TYR A 83 -19.55 7.96 -6.10
CA TYR A 83 -18.86 9.21 -5.81
C TYR A 83 -19.46 10.43 -6.54
N GLU A 84 -19.65 10.32 -7.86
CA GLU A 84 -20.21 11.42 -8.67
C GLU A 84 -21.68 11.72 -8.34
N LEU A 85 -22.49 10.69 -8.02
CA LEU A 85 -23.89 10.87 -7.60
C LEU A 85 -23.96 11.64 -6.27
N ARG A 86 -23.07 11.34 -5.31
CA ARG A 86 -22.99 12.10 -4.05
C ARG A 86 -22.61 13.56 -4.27
N LEU A 87 -21.65 13.83 -5.16
CA LEU A 87 -21.28 15.21 -5.50
C LEU A 87 -22.44 15.98 -6.14
N LEU A 88 -23.24 15.31 -6.96
CA LEU A 88 -24.45 15.90 -7.55
C LEU A 88 -25.53 16.16 -6.51
N GLY A 89 -25.73 15.26 -5.54
CA GLY A 89 -26.69 15.46 -4.45
C GLY A 89 -26.36 16.63 -3.51
N LEU A 90 -25.09 17.05 -3.46
CA LEU A 90 -24.64 18.23 -2.68
C LEU A 90 -24.86 19.57 -3.42
N GLN A 91 -25.27 19.56 -4.69
CA GLN A 91 -25.53 20.79 -5.44
C GLN A 91 -26.80 21.50 -4.95
N PRO A 92 -26.93 22.81 -5.16
CA PRO A 92 -28.20 23.50 -4.95
C PRO A 92 -29.31 22.88 -5.81
N PRO A 93 -30.56 22.82 -5.32
CA PRO A 93 -31.69 22.38 -6.14
C PRO A 93 -31.79 23.20 -7.42
N ALA A 94 -32.11 22.54 -8.54
CA ALA A 94 -32.34 23.24 -9.79
C ALA A 94 -33.48 24.26 -9.62
N ALA A 95 -33.31 25.48 -10.13
CA ALA A 95 -34.34 26.52 -10.05
C ALA A 95 -35.63 26.02 -10.71
N SER A 96 -36.65 25.76 -9.90
CA SER A 96 -37.97 25.37 -10.39
C SER A 96 -38.65 26.58 -10.99
N GLY A 97 -38.56 26.71 -12.32
CA GLY A 97 -39.48 27.58 -13.04
C GLY A 97 -40.92 27.17 -12.75
N MET A 98 -41.85 28.13 -12.77
CA MET A 98 -43.29 27.93 -12.57
C MET A 98 -43.91 27.13 -13.74
N SER A 99 -43.50 25.87 -13.90
CA SER A 99 -43.96 24.98 -14.97
C SER A 99 -45.04 24.04 -14.43
N ARG A 100 -46.16 23.95 -15.15
CA ARG A 100 -47.17 22.90 -14.92
C ARG A 100 -46.70 21.64 -15.66
N GLY A 101 -46.10 20.69 -14.94
CA GLY A 101 -45.63 19.41 -15.49
C GLY A 101 -44.95 18.52 -14.45
N VAL A 102 -44.61 17.30 -14.83
CA VAL A 102 -43.84 16.36 -13.98
C VAL A 102 -42.47 16.98 -13.64
N PRO A 103 -42.09 17.08 -12.35
CA PRO A 103 -40.81 17.65 -11.94
C PRO A 103 -39.61 16.96 -12.62
N PRO A 104 -38.52 17.70 -12.91
CA PRO A 104 -37.31 17.11 -13.49
C PRO A 104 -36.77 15.91 -12.69
N SER A 105 -36.83 15.99 -11.35
CA SER A 105 -36.43 14.91 -10.44
C SER A 105 -37.21 13.63 -10.66
N GLN A 106 -38.54 13.72 -10.74
CA GLN A 106 -39.41 12.58 -10.98
C GLN A 106 -39.21 12.01 -12.38
N ARG A 107 -39.11 12.86 -13.41
CA ARG A 107 -38.85 12.42 -14.78
C ARG A 107 -37.52 11.66 -14.89
N PHE A 108 -36.47 12.19 -14.26
CA PHE A 108 -35.15 11.55 -14.24
C PHE A 108 -35.20 10.19 -13.51
N LEU A 109 -35.84 10.14 -12.34
CA LEU A 109 -36.00 8.88 -11.60
C LEU A 109 -36.78 7.85 -12.43
N ASP A 110 -37.94 8.21 -12.97
CA ASP A 110 -38.75 7.30 -13.80
C ASP A 110 -37.94 6.76 -14.99
N GLN A 111 -37.15 7.63 -15.65
CA GLN A 111 -36.25 7.23 -16.73
C GLN A 111 -35.18 6.25 -16.29
N VAL A 112 -34.48 6.49 -15.18
CA VAL A 112 -33.39 5.63 -14.71
C VAL A 112 -33.92 4.33 -14.11
N THR A 113 -35.02 4.38 -13.34
CA THR A 113 -35.60 3.18 -12.72
C THR A 113 -36.33 2.28 -13.71
N GLY A 114 -36.90 2.87 -14.76
CA GLY A 114 -37.54 2.15 -15.87
C GLY A 114 -36.60 1.82 -17.02
N TYR A 115 -35.31 2.09 -16.88
CA TYR A 115 -34.34 1.91 -17.96
C TYR A 115 -34.12 0.43 -18.27
N VAL A 116 -34.27 0.09 -19.55
CA VAL A 116 -33.91 -1.22 -20.10
C VAL A 116 -32.90 -0.96 -21.22
N PRO A 117 -31.67 -1.48 -21.14
CA PRO A 117 -30.67 -1.26 -22.17
C PRO A 117 -31.12 -1.79 -23.54
N ALA A 118 -30.81 -1.06 -24.60
CA ALA A 118 -31.03 -1.50 -25.98
C ALA A 118 -30.26 -2.80 -26.29
N PRO A 119 -30.76 -3.64 -27.22
CA PRO A 119 -30.11 -4.90 -27.59
C PRO A 119 -28.63 -4.76 -27.96
N GLU A 120 -28.26 -3.65 -28.60
CA GLU A 120 -26.89 -3.35 -29.00
C GLU A 120 -25.98 -3.09 -27.79
N VAL A 121 -26.50 -2.42 -26.75
CA VAL A 121 -25.78 -2.23 -25.48
C VAL A 121 -25.61 -3.58 -24.79
N LEU A 122 -26.67 -4.38 -24.68
CA LEU A 122 -26.60 -5.72 -24.09
C LEU A 122 -25.59 -6.61 -24.80
N ALA A 123 -25.58 -6.60 -26.14
CA ALA A 123 -24.62 -7.35 -26.94
C ALA A 123 -23.18 -6.91 -26.66
N SER A 124 -22.92 -5.60 -26.59
CA SER A 124 -21.58 -5.06 -26.31
C SER A 124 -21.02 -5.54 -24.96
N PHE A 125 -21.86 -5.60 -23.92
CA PHE A 125 -21.45 -6.15 -22.62
C PHE A 125 -21.35 -7.70 -22.66
N ALA A 126 -22.28 -8.37 -23.34
CA ALA A 126 -22.30 -9.84 -23.42
C ALA A 126 -21.09 -10.42 -24.16
N GLU A 127 -20.64 -9.79 -25.26
CA GLU A 127 -19.42 -10.16 -25.99
C GLU A 127 -18.17 -10.23 -25.11
N ARG A 128 -18.19 -9.51 -23.96
CA ARG A 128 -17.09 -9.41 -23.00
C ARG A 128 -17.35 -10.21 -21.72
N GLY A 129 -18.42 -11.01 -21.69
CA GLY A 129 -18.82 -11.77 -20.51
C GLY A 129 -19.29 -10.89 -19.34
N LEU A 130 -19.87 -9.72 -19.62
CA LEU A 130 -20.28 -8.72 -18.63
C LEU A 130 -21.81 -8.58 -18.49
N ALA A 131 -22.60 -9.44 -19.14
CA ALA A 131 -24.06 -9.31 -19.16
C ALA A 131 -24.69 -9.38 -17.76
N GLU A 132 -24.27 -10.34 -16.94
CA GLU A 132 -24.78 -10.50 -15.57
C GLU A 132 -24.33 -9.36 -14.66
N ASP A 133 -23.08 -8.90 -14.81
CA ASP A 133 -22.53 -7.78 -14.04
C ASP A 133 -23.23 -6.47 -14.37
N LEU A 134 -23.53 -6.21 -15.65
CA LEU A 134 -24.34 -5.07 -16.07
C LEU A 134 -25.72 -5.12 -15.42
N ALA A 135 -26.39 -6.28 -15.46
CA ALA A 135 -27.72 -6.43 -14.90
C ALA A 135 -27.74 -6.18 -13.39
N GLU A 136 -26.71 -6.65 -12.66
CA GLU A 136 -26.58 -6.37 -11.22
C GLU A 136 -26.23 -4.91 -10.96
N ALA A 137 -25.35 -4.32 -11.76
CA ALA A 137 -24.97 -2.92 -11.61
C ALA A 137 -26.17 -1.96 -11.78
N LEU A 138 -27.01 -2.22 -12.78
CA LEU A 138 -28.26 -1.48 -12.99
C LEU A 138 -29.21 -1.60 -11.78
N ARG A 139 -29.38 -2.81 -11.24
CA ARG A 139 -30.20 -3.05 -10.03
C ARG A 139 -29.65 -2.30 -8.82
N ALA A 140 -28.34 -2.32 -8.63
CA ALA A 140 -27.69 -1.64 -7.52
C ALA A 140 -27.87 -0.12 -7.60
N VAL A 141 -27.69 0.47 -8.77
CA VAL A 141 -27.85 1.92 -8.99
C VAL A 141 -29.28 2.37 -8.69
N VAL A 142 -30.29 1.61 -9.13
CA VAL A 142 -31.69 1.91 -8.83
C VAL A 142 -32.01 1.87 -7.32
N ARG A 143 -31.29 1.03 -6.57
CA ARG A 143 -31.48 0.88 -5.11
C ARG A 143 -30.67 1.89 -4.29
N ALA A 144 -29.65 2.51 -4.89
CA ALA A 144 -28.72 3.39 -4.21
C ALA A 144 -29.43 4.65 -3.68
N PRO A 145 -29.29 5.01 -2.39
CA PRO A 145 -29.80 6.28 -1.88
C PRO A 145 -29.19 7.48 -2.59
N GLU A 146 -27.93 7.38 -3.03
CA GLU A 146 -27.20 8.43 -3.75
C GLU A 146 -27.87 8.81 -5.08
N LEU A 147 -28.57 7.88 -5.73
CA LEU A 147 -29.36 8.18 -6.93
C LEU A 147 -30.53 9.13 -6.60
N ARG A 148 -31.19 8.92 -5.46
CA ARG A 148 -32.32 9.76 -5.02
C ARG A 148 -31.84 11.16 -4.63
N ASP A 149 -30.72 11.22 -3.91
CA ASP A 149 -30.12 12.48 -3.50
C ASP A 149 -29.67 13.30 -4.72
N ALA A 150 -29.02 12.64 -5.69
CA ALA A 150 -28.65 13.27 -6.95
C ALA A 150 -29.88 13.77 -7.74
N ALA A 151 -30.98 12.99 -7.75
CA ALA A 151 -32.20 13.39 -8.47
C ALA A 151 -32.82 14.70 -7.94
N ALA A 152 -32.60 15.06 -6.68
CA ALA A 152 -33.10 16.32 -6.11
C ALA A 152 -32.49 17.58 -6.77
N THR A 153 -31.34 17.44 -7.43
CA THR A 153 -30.58 18.55 -8.01
C THR A 153 -30.59 18.54 -9.55
N VAL A 154 -31.31 17.60 -10.16
CA VAL A 154 -31.36 17.45 -11.62
C VAL A 154 -32.01 18.63 -12.31
N ASP A 155 -31.38 19.13 -13.39
CA ASP A 155 -31.97 20.16 -14.24
C ASP A 155 -33.00 19.57 -15.22
N ALA A 156 -33.65 20.43 -16.01
CA ALA A 156 -34.67 20.00 -16.96
C ALA A 156 -34.17 19.02 -18.04
N ASN A 157 -32.87 19.00 -18.32
CA ASN A 157 -32.26 18.17 -19.36
C ASN A 157 -31.70 16.86 -18.80
N GLY A 158 -31.19 16.85 -17.57
CA GLY A 158 -30.68 15.68 -16.83
C GLY A 158 -29.42 15.04 -17.41
N PHE A 159 -28.67 15.74 -18.29
CA PHE A 159 -27.49 15.16 -18.96
C PHE A 159 -26.38 14.77 -17.98
N GLU A 160 -26.00 15.66 -17.06
CA GLU A 160 -24.93 15.42 -16.08
C GLU A 160 -25.25 14.24 -15.16
N HIS A 161 -26.50 14.17 -14.68
CA HIS A 161 -26.98 13.08 -13.82
C HIS A 161 -27.04 11.74 -14.57
N ARG A 162 -27.52 11.71 -15.82
CA ARG A 162 -27.51 10.47 -16.61
C ARG A 162 -26.10 10.01 -16.95
N ARG A 163 -25.16 10.94 -17.16
CA ARG A 163 -23.74 10.62 -17.34
C ARG A 163 -23.12 10.01 -16.08
N ALA A 164 -23.40 10.58 -14.90
CA ALA A 164 -22.94 10.04 -13.62
C ALA A 164 -23.53 8.64 -13.36
N VAL A 165 -24.81 8.41 -13.69
CA VAL A 165 -25.43 7.08 -13.67
C VAL A 165 -24.71 6.11 -14.58
N ALA A 166 -24.45 6.49 -15.84
CA ALA A 166 -23.74 5.62 -16.79
C ALA A 166 -22.33 5.25 -16.28
N ARG A 167 -21.61 6.21 -15.69
CA ARG A 167 -20.28 5.99 -15.10
C ARG A 167 -20.34 5.10 -13.87
N ALA A 168 -21.33 5.29 -12.99
CA ALA A 168 -21.55 4.42 -11.83
C ALA A 168 -21.86 2.98 -12.24
N VAL A 169 -22.73 2.78 -13.24
CA VAL A 169 -23.04 1.45 -13.80
C VAL A 169 -21.77 0.80 -14.35
N VAL A 170 -21.02 1.50 -15.22
CA VAL A 170 -19.79 0.96 -15.80
C VAL A 170 -18.74 0.65 -14.73
N ALA A 171 -18.56 1.53 -13.74
CA ALA A 171 -17.60 1.32 -12.66
C ALA A 171 -17.97 0.12 -11.77
N LEU A 172 -19.26 -0.07 -11.48
CA LEU A 172 -19.72 -1.22 -10.71
C LEU A 172 -19.63 -2.53 -11.50
N THR A 173 -20.01 -2.53 -12.77
CA THR A 173 -19.77 -3.67 -13.68
C THR A 173 -18.28 -4.02 -13.71
N TRP A 174 -17.41 -3.01 -13.77
CA TRP A 174 -15.96 -3.19 -13.77
C TRP A 174 -15.43 -3.80 -12.48
N ALA A 175 -15.84 -3.27 -11.32
CA ALA A 175 -15.40 -3.78 -10.02
C ALA A 175 -15.73 -5.26 -9.87
N ARG A 176 -16.95 -5.66 -10.24
CA ARG A 176 -17.40 -7.06 -10.19
C ARG A 176 -16.65 -7.95 -11.19
N ALA A 177 -16.46 -7.48 -12.41
CA ALA A 177 -15.69 -8.21 -13.42
C ALA A 177 -14.23 -8.42 -12.95
N SER A 178 -13.63 -7.41 -12.32
CA SER A 178 -12.28 -7.48 -11.76
C SER A 178 -12.17 -8.46 -10.59
N GLU A 179 -13.19 -8.55 -9.71
CA GLU A 179 -13.23 -9.56 -8.63
C GLU A 179 -13.24 -10.99 -9.18
N ARG A 180 -13.82 -11.20 -10.37
CA ARG A 180 -13.80 -12.49 -11.08
C ARG A 180 -12.55 -12.71 -11.94
N GLY A 181 -11.60 -11.76 -11.96
CA GLY A 181 -10.38 -11.85 -12.74
C GLY A 181 -10.52 -11.55 -14.24
N VAL A 182 -11.58 -10.85 -14.66
CA VAL A 182 -11.73 -10.41 -16.05
C VAL A 182 -10.85 -9.19 -16.30
N GLU A 183 -9.97 -9.28 -17.30
CA GLU A 183 -9.14 -8.16 -17.73
C GLU A 183 -9.89 -7.26 -18.71
N LEU A 184 -9.99 -5.97 -18.39
CA LEU A 184 -10.65 -4.97 -19.22
C LEU A 184 -9.71 -3.77 -19.39
N SER A 185 -9.64 -3.21 -20.61
CA SER A 185 -8.84 -2.03 -20.91
C SER A 185 -9.65 -0.73 -20.77
N GLY A 186 -8.94 0.40 -20.58
CA GLY A 186 -9.59 1.72 -20.60
C GLY A 186 -10.37 2.00 -21.90
N SER A 187 -9.90 1.51 -23.05
CA SER A 187 -10.63 1.63 -24.31
C SER A 187 -11.94 0.84 -24.33
N VAL A 188 -11.98 -0.34 -23.69
CA VAL A 188 -13.22 -1.11 -23.54
C VAL A 188 -14.19 -0.38 -22.61
N ARG A 189 -13.71 0.13 -21.48
CA ARG A 189 -14.52 0.97 -20.58
C ARG A 189 -15.16 2.13 -21.32
N ASP A 190 -14.36 2.86 -22.08
CA ASP A 190 -14.80 4.08 -22.77
C ASP A 190 -15.83 3.75 -23.86
N ALA A 191 -15.65 2.63 -24.57
CA ALA A 191 -16.64 2.14 -25.55
C ALA A 191 -17.96 1.72 -24.87
N LEU A 192 -17.90 1.00 -23.75
CA LEU A 192 -19.09 0.59 -23.00
C LEU A 192 -19.81 1.81 -22.39
N LEU A 193 -19.06 2.79 -21.88
CA LEU A 193 -19.61 4.04 -21.39
C LEU A 193 -20.25 4.85 -22.52
N ALA A 194 -19.63 4.91 -23.71
CA ALA A 194 -20.20 5.61 -24.86
C ALA A 194 -21.51 4.95 -25.31
N ALA A 195 -21.54 3.61 -25.43
CA ALA A 195 -22.74 2.87 -25.80
C ALA A 195 -23.88 3.09 -24.78
N LEU A 196 -23.59 2.91 -23.49
CA LEU A 196 -24.57 3.11 -22.42
C LEU A 196 -25.01 4.58 -22.30
N GLY A 197 -24.07 5.50 -22.46
CA GLY A 197 -24.30 6.93 -22.36
C GLY A 197 -25.15 7.47 -23.52
N ALA A 198 -24.98 6.94 -24.74
CA ALA A 198 -25.82 7.25 -25.88
C ALA A 198 -27.26 6.76 -25.68
N ASP A 199 -27.41 5.53 -25.19
CA ASP A 199 -28.72 4.92 -24.91
C ASP A 199 -29.48 5.67 -23.80
N LEU A 200 -28.77 6.05 -22.73
CA LEU A 200 -29.28 6.93 -21.67
C LEU A 200 -29.42 8.40 -22.09
N ARG A 201 -29.03 8.79 -23.31
CA ARG A 201 -29.05 10.19 -23.78
C ARG A 201 -28.36 11.14 -22.80
N SER A 202 -27.14 10.78 -22.41
CA SER A 202 -26.34 11.51 -21.40
C SER A 202 -25.49 12.66 -21.97
N GLU A 203 -25.51 12.88 -23.30
CA GLU A 203 -24.70 13.90 -23.98
C GLU A 203 -25.49 15.18 -24.28
N GLY A 204 -24.86 16.35 -24.07
CA GLY A 204 -25.39 17.67 -24.36
C GLY A 204 -24.32 18.68 -24.79
N ARG A 205 -24.71 19.71 -25.58
CA ARG A 205 -23.82 20.65 -26.30
C ARG A 205 -22.89 21.55 -25.45
N SER A 206 -22.84 21.43 -24.13
CA SER A 206 -22.14 22.39 -23.24
C SER A 206 -21.41 21.78 -22.03
N LEU A 207 -21.02 20.50 -22.08
CA LEU A 207 -20.49 19.81 -20.90
C LEU A 207 -18.99 20.04 -20.65
N LYS A 208 -18.66 21.13 -19.94
CA LYS A 208 -17.61 21.08 -18.91
C LYS A 208 -18.31 20.89 -17.56
N GLY A 209 -18.73 19.64 -17.28
CA GLY A 209 -19.50 19.30 -16.08
C GLY A 209 -18.78 19.70 -14.79
N ARG A 210 -19.47 20.39 -13.89
CA ARG A 210 -18.88 20.90 -12.63
C ARG A 210 -18.56 19.74 -11.68
N ALA A 211 -19.33 18.66 -11.70
CA ALA A 211 -19.04 17.46 -10.91
C ALA A 211 -17.74 16.77 -11.35
N ALA A 212 -17.44 16.75 -12.65
CA ALA A 212 -16.17 16.22 -13.16
C ALA A 212 -14.96 17.04 -12.71
N GLN A 213 -15.07 18.38 -12.71
CA GLN A 213 -14.00 19.27 -12.22
C GLN A 213 -13.75 19.12 -10.72
N VAL A 214 -14.81 19.00 -9.91
CA VAL A 214 -14.69 18.77 -8.46
C VAL A 214 -14.15 17.36 -8.18
N GLY A 215 -14.58 16.37 -8.95
CA GLY A 215 -14.07 15.01 -8.87
C GLY A 215 -12.59 14.90 -9.19
N MET A 216 -12.09 15.65 -10.19
CA MET A 216 -10.66 15.72 -10.50
C MET A 216 -9.83 16.28 -9.34
N LEU A 217 -10.29 17.34 -8.66
CA LEU A 217 -9.58 17.93 -7.51
C LEU A 217 -9.52 16.99 -6.30
N ALA A 218 -10.59 16.24 -6.04
CA ALA A 218 -10.63 15.28 -4.95
C ALA A 218 -9.88 13.98 -5.26
N ALA A 219 -9.93 13.51 -6.52
CA ALA A 219 -9.13 12.39 -7.00
C ALA A 219 -7.64 12.70 -6.87
N ASP A 220 -7.21 13.91 -7.26
CA ASP A 220 -5.84 14.37 -7.08
C ASP A 220 -5.40 14.37 -5.59
N ARG A 221 -6.26 14.81 -4.67
CA ARG A 221 -5.98 14.74 -3.22
C ARG A 221 -5.87 13.28 -2.72
N LEU A 222 -6.74 12.39 -3.17
CA LEU A 222 -6.69 10.96 -2.82
C LEU A 222 -5.44 10.29 -3.40
N LEU A 223 -5.09 10.59 -4.65
CA LEU A 223 -3.89 10.11 -5.31
C LEU A 223 -2.62 10.60 -4.62
N ARG A 224 -2.54 11.88 -4.24
CA ARG A 224 -1.41 12.40 -3.45
C ARG A 224 -1.28 11.68 -2.11
N SER A 225 -2.40 11.36 -1.45
CA SER A 225 -2.40 10.61 -0.19
C SER A 225 -1.99 9.13 -0.36
N ARG A 226 -2.38 8.50 -1.47
CA ARG A 226 -2.02 7.11 -1.81
C ARG A 226 -0.57 7.00 -2.31
N ARG A 227 -0.08 7.95 -3.12
CA ARG A 227 1.33 7.98 -3.57
C ARG A 227 2.29 8.31 -2.44
N GLY A 228 1.94 9.21 -1.51
CA GLY A 228 2.78 9.47 -0.33
C GLY A 228 2.96 8.25 0.58
N ALA A 229 1.98 7.33 0.58
CA ALA A 229 2.05 6.08 1.34
C ALA A 229 2.79 4.93 0.61
N TRP A 230 2.88 4.95 -0.72
CA TRP A 230 3.43 3.83 -1.53
C TRP A 230 4.70 4.19 -2.33
N GLY A 231 4.81 5.42 -2.84
CA GLY A 231 5.84 5.83 -3.81
C GLY A 231 7.18 6.22 -3.20
N ASP A 232 7.19 7.07 -2.17
CA ASP A 232 8.44 7.61 -1.61
C ASP A 232 9.12 6.69 -0.59
N VAL A 233 8.36 5.74 -0.02
CA VAL A 233 8.85 4.78 1.00
C VAL A 233 8.85 3.34 0.49
N GLY A 234 7.89 2.96 -0.37
CA GLY A 234 7.72 1.57 -0.80
C GLY A 234 8.72 1.10 -1.87
N LEU A 235 9.02 1.92 -2.86
CA LEU A 235 9.92 1.53 -3.97
C LEU A 235 11.39 1.33 -3.54
N PRO A 236 12.00 2.21 -2.72
CA PRO A 236 13.37 1.98 -2.23
C PRO A 236 13.48 0.72 -1.36
N PHE A 237 12.50 0.49 -0.48
CA PHE A 237 12.44 -0.70 0.37
C PHE A 237 12.38 -2.00 -0.43
N ILE A 238 11.50 -2.08 -1.42
CA ILE A 238 11.42 -3.23 -2.32
C ILE A 238 12.73 -3.41 -3.07
N GLY A 239 13.34 -2.31 -3.54
CA GLY A 239 14.65 -2.33 -4.19
C GLY A 239 15.73 -2.97 -3.32
N ASP A 240 15.81 -2.60 -2.04
CA ASP A 240 16.77 -3.17 -1.09
C ASP A 240 16.56 -4.66 -0.86
N ILE A 241 15.30 -5.10 -0.70
CA ILE A 241 14.98 -6.53 -0.57
C ILE A 241 15.44 -7.28 -1.82
N LEU A 242 15.05 -6.83 -3.01
CA LEU A 242 15.42 -7.48 -4.27
C LEU A 242 16.93 -7.53 -4.46
N ARG A 243 17.63 -6.43 -4.14
CA ARG A 243 19.09 -6.38 -4.21
C ARG A 243 19.74 -7.29 -3.19
N TYR A 244 19.23 -7.35 -1.96
CA TYR A 244 19.73 -8.26 -0.93
C TYR A 244 19.57 -9.72 -1.35
N GLN A 245 18.39 -10.11 -1.82
CA GLN A 245 18.14 -11.47 -2.29
C GLN A 245 19.06 -11.85 -3.46
N ALA A 246 19.32 -10.93 -4.39
CA ALA A 246 20.19 -11.19 -5.52
C ALA A 246 21.69 -11.09 -5.21
N ARG A 247 22.10 -10.17 -4.32
CA ARG A 247 23.49 -9.70 -4.12
C ARG A 247 23.79 -9.29 -2.67
N GLY A 248 23.24 -10.00 -1.69
CA GLY A 248 23.31 -9.63 -0.26
C GLY A 248 24.66 -9.82 0.45
N GLN A 249 25.65 -10.44 -0.20
CA GLN A 249 26.95 -10.73 0.46
C GLN A 249 27.62 -9.47 1.00
N GLY A 250 27.63 -8.37 0.24
CA GLY A 250 28.25 -7.13 0.68
C GLY A 250 27.62 -6.53 1.95
N ILE A 251 26.30 -6.72 2.14
CA ILE A 251 25.60 -6.31 3.37
C ILE A 251 26.07 -7.17 4.55
N ARG A 252 26.12 -8.51 4.37
CA ARG A 252 26.58 -9.43 5.41
C ARG A 252 28.04 -9.19 5.79
N ASP A 253 28.92 -9.00 4.81
CA ASP A 253 30.33 -8.69 5.04
C ASP A 253 30.50 -7.38 5.83
N GLN A 254 29.69 -6.37 5.51
CA GLN A 254 29.73 -5.09 6.23
C GLN A 254 29.22 -5.22 7.66
N ILE A 255 28.15 -5.98 7.89
CA ILE A 255 27.65 -6.30 9.24
C ILE A 255 28.75 -7.03 10.02
N LYS A 256 29.35 -8.08 9.44
CA LYS A 256 30.44 -8.85 10.05
C LYS A 256 31.61 -7.96 10.44
N ARG A 257 32.13 -7.14 9.51
CA ARG A 257 33.20 -6.18 9.81
C ARG A 257 32.81 -5.20 10.92
N THR A 258 31.55 -4.78 10.99
CA THR A 258 31.10 -3.87 12.05
C THR A 258 31.05 -4.56 13.41
N ILE A 259 30.65 -5.84 13.46
CA ILE A 259 30.72 -6.67 14.68
C ILE A 259 32.17 -6.82 15.13
N GLU A 260 33.08 -7.19 14.23
CA GLU A 260 34.50 -7.38 14.53
C GLU A 260 35.19 -6.10 15.02
N ASN A 261 34.77 -4.93 14.54
CA ASN A 261 35.29 -3.62 14.97
C ASN A 261 34.54 -3.02 16.16
N THR A 262 33.50 -3.69 16.68
CA THR A 262 32.82 -3.25 17.90
C THR A 262 33.67 -3.62 19.13
N PRO A 263 33.92 -2.73 20.10
CA PRO A 263 34.66 -3.05 21.32
C PRO A 263 33.97 -4.08 22.22
N GLY A 264 34.74 -4.79 23.03
CA GLY A 264 34.26 -5.73 24.06
C GLY A 264 34.08 -7.17 23.56
N ASP A 265 34.17 -8.16 24.45
CA ASP A 265 34.26 -9.58 24.03
C ASP A 265 32.91 -10.20 23.64
N ALA A 266 31.79 -9.54 23.97
CA ALA A 266 30.43 -9.97 23.65
C ALA A 266 29.61 -8.81 23.05
N VAL A 267 29.00 -9.08 21.90
CA VAL A 267 28.24 -8.10 21.10
C VAL A 267 26.81 -8.59 20.90
N THR A 268 25.87 -7.96 21.60
CA THR A 268 24.46 -8.15 21.28
C THR A 268 24.09 -7.35 20.03
N VAL A 269 23.46 -8.00 19.07
CA VAL A 269 22.98 -7.40 17.83
C VAL A 269 21.47 -7.13 17.94
N ILE A 270 21.06 -5.88 17.76
CA ILE A 270 19.65 -5.49 17.59
C ILE A 270 19.41 -5.07 16.15
N ALA A 271 18.52 -5.77 15.47
CA ALA A 271 18.34 -5.67 14.03
C ALA A 271 16.86 -5.48 13.67
N HIS A 272 16.57 -4.58 12.74
CA HIS A 272 15.21 -4.25 12.33
C HIS A 272 14.97 -4.61 10.87
N SER A 273 13.76 -5.12 10.56
CA SER A 273 13.33 -5.41 9.18
C SER A 273 14.35 -6.28 8.42
N LEU A 274 14.73 -5.93 7.17
CA LEU A 274 15.73 -6.65 6.37
C LEU A 274 17.09 -6.78 7.08
N GLY A 275 17.41 -5.91 8.03
CA GLY A 275 18.64 -5.98 8.82
C GLY A 275 18.63 -7.22 9.70
N GLY A 276 17.44 -7.59 10.20
CA GLY A 276 17.22 -8.86 10.89
C GLY A 276 17.45 -10.06 9.98
N VAL A 277 16.95 -10.01 8.74
CA VAL A 277 17.21 -11.05 7.73
C VAL A 277 18.71 -11.19 7.46
N ALA A 278 19.40 -10.08 7.20
CA ALA A 278 20.82 -10.09 6.91
C ALA A 278 21.68 -10.60 8.09
N CYS A 279 21.30 -10.26 9.32
CA CYS A 279 21.93 -10.80 10.52
C CYS A 279 21.71 -12.30 10.69
N VAL A 280 20.47 -12.77 10.50
CA VAL A 280 20.17 -14.22 10.56
C VAL A 280 20.97 -14.95 9.48
N ASP A 281 20.96 -14.47 8.23
CA ASP A 281 21.71 -15.12 7.15
C ASP A 281 23.21 -15.18 7.45
N LEU A 282 23.81 -14.08 7.92
CA LEU A 282 25.21 -14.05 8.31
C LEU A 282 25.52 -15.10 9.41
N MET A 283 24.70 -15.15 10.46
CA MET A 283 24.93 -16.02 11.62
C MET A 283 24.61 -17.50 11.33
N VAL A 284 23.84 -17.80 10.29
CA VAL A 284 23.67 -19.16 9.78
C VAL A 284 24.89 -19.55 8.94
N LEU A 285 25.29 -18.70 7.98
CA LEU A 285 26.40 -19.00 7.06
C LEU A 285 27.76 -19.09 7.76
N GLU A 286 27.95 -18.30 8.82
CA GLU A 286 29.26 -18.12 9.46
C GLU A 286 29.14 -18.16 10.99
N ALA A 287 30.14 -18.76 11.63
CA ALA A 287 30.32 -18.62 13.06
C ALA A 287 30.83 -17.20 13.38
N VAL A 288 30.00 -16.40 14.04
CA VAL A 288 30.34 -15.04 14.47
C VAL A 288 30.46 -15.03 16.00
N ASP A 289 31.54 -15.63 16.51
CA ASP A 289 31.70 -16.02 17.92
C ASP A 289 31.48 -14.89 18.94
N ARG A 290 31.70 -13.63 18.54
CA ARG A 290 31.50 -12.46 19.41
C ARG A 290 30.02 -12.11 19.60
N VAL A 291 29.11 -12.64 18.80
CA VAL A 291 27.67 -12.36 18.94
C VAL A 291 27.09 -13.29 20.00
N ASP A 292 26.79 -12.72 21.16
CA ASP A 292 26.21 -13.48 22.28
C ASP A 292 24.70 -13.65 22.13
N GLN A 293 24.02 -12.64 21.55
CA GLN A 293 22.57 -12.58 21.45
C GLN A 293 22.11 -11.80 20.21
N LEU A 294 20.97 -12.23 19.65
CA LEU A 294 20.28 -11.55 18.56
C LEU A 294 18.93 -11.02 19.04
N ILE A 295 18.63 -9.77 18.73
CA ILE A 295 17.31 -9.15 18.92
C ILE A 295 16.80 -8.73 17.56
N THR A 296 15.74 -9.35 17.06
CA THR A 296 15.06 -8.92 15.83
C THR A 296 13.81 -8.13 16.17
N VAL A 297 13.58 -7.02 15.47
CA VAL A 297 12.41 -6.17 15.62
C VAL A 297 11.74 -6.01 14.26
N GLY A 298 10.49 -6.43 14.13
CA GLY A 298 9.75 -6.33 12.87
C GLY A 298 10.46 -7.06 11.70
N SER A 299 11.03 -8.24 11.92
CA SER A 299 11.88 -8.94 10.93
C SER A 299 11.08 -9.92 10.06
N GLN A 300 11.51 -10.07 8.80
CA GLN A 300 10.96 -11.02 7.82
C GLN A 300 11.65 -12.40 7.84
N ALA A 301 12.70 -12.59 8.64
CA ALA A 301 13.53 -13.79 8.57
C ALA A 301 12.74 -15.12 8.72
N PRO A 302 11.77 -15.26 9.65
CA PRO A 302 10.99 -16.49 9.77
C PRO A 302 10.16 -16.78 8.52
N TYR A 303 9.48 -15.77 7.97
CA TYR A 303 8.71 -15.92 6.74
C TYR A 303 9.60 -16.30 5.55
N PHE A 304 10.76 -15.66 5.43
CA PHE A 304 11.71 -15.98 4.36
C PHE A 304 12.18 -17.44 4.44
N TYR A 305 12.40 -17.97 5.63
CA TYR A 305 12.74 -19.39 5.78
C TYR A 305 11.57 -20.29 5.36
N GLU A 306 10.33 -19.98 5.75
CA GLU A 306 9.15 -20.79 5.41
C GLU A 306 8.90 -20.87 3.89
N ILE A 307 9.16 -19.78 3.16
CA ILE A 307 8.93 -19.74 1.71
C ILE A 307 10.18 -20.11 0.88
N GLY A 308 11.30 -20.50 1.50
CA GLY A 308 12.55 -20.79 0.81
C GLY A 308 13.28 -19.57 0.24
N ALA A 309 13.02 -18.38 0.80
CA ALA A 309 13.68 -17.13 0.42
C ALA A 309 14.85 -16.75 1.34
N LEU A 310 15.03 -17.39 2.51
CA LEU A 310 16.17 -17.11 3.38
C LEU A 310 17.44 -17.66 2.71
N VAL A 311 18.38 -16.77 2.35
CA VAL A 311 19.52 -17.13 1.48
C VAL A 311 20.42 -18.21 2.10
N SER A 312 20.50 -18.21 3.43
CA SER A 312 21.38 -19.10 4.19
C SER A 312 20.80 -20.46 4.53
N LEU A 313 19.46 -20.61 4.49
CA LEU A 313 18.78 -21.75 5.07
C LEU A 313 17.42 -21.99 4.42
N GLU A 314 17.13 -23.23 4.06
CA GLU A 314 15.85 -23.62 3.49
C GLU A 314 15.18 -24.70 4.35
N HIS A 315 13.86 -24.63 4.54
CA HIS A 315 13.13 -25.68 5.24
C HIS A 315 13.29 -27.05 4.56
N PRO A 316 13.61 -28.15 5.29
CA PRO A 316 13.53 -28.30 6.75
C PRO A 316 14.87 -28.19 7.49
N GLN A 317 15.88 -27.54 6.91
CA GLN A 317 17.20 -27.43 7.54
C GLN A 317 17.12 -26.67 8.88
N ALA A 318 17.71 -27.25 9.92
CA ALA A 318 17.78 -26.61 11.23
C ALA A 318 18.89 -25.55 11.29
N LEU A 319 18.73 -24.59 12.21
CA LEU A 319 19.79 -23.64 12.53
C LEU A 319 21.06 -24.38 12.97
N PRO A 320 22.24 -23.96 12.49
CA PRO A 320 23.49 -24.61 12.85
C PRO A 320 23.84 -24.42 14.32
N GLY A 321 24.71 -25.28 14.86
CA GLY A 321 25.11 -25.26 16.26
C GLY A 321 25.72 -23.93 16.72
N HIS A 322 26.46 -23.26 15.82
CA HIS A 322 27.11 -21.97 16.07
C HIS A 322 26.17 -20.75 16.00
N PHE A 323 24.92 -20.93 15.57
CA PHE A 323 23.95 -19.84 15.60
C PHE A 323 23.73 -19.38 17.05
N PRO A 324 23.60 -18.05 17.33
CA PRO A 324 23.46 -17.55 18.69
C PRO A 324 22.39 -18.30 19.51
N GLY A 325 22.77 -18.70 20.72
CA GLY A 325 21.89 -19.46 21.63
C GLY A 325 20.72 -18.66 22.20
N LYS A 326 20.74 -17.33 22.03
CA LYS A 326 19.79 -16.38 22.58
C LYS A 326 19.25 -15.48 21.48
N TRP A 327 17.99 -15.68 21.09
CA TRP A 327 17.32 -14.85 20.10
C TRP A 327 15.99 -14.32 20.62
N LEU A 328 15.89 -13.00 20.83
CA LEU A 328 14.62 -12.30 21.07
C LEU A 328 14.03 -11.82 19.75
N ASN A 329 12.77 -12.13 19.47
CA ASN A 329 12.04 -11.59 18.32
C ASN A 329 10.85 -10.75 18.79
N VAL A 330 10.81 -9.47 18.41
CA VAL A 330 9.75 -8.55 18.74
C VAL A 330 8.91 -8.25 17.50
N TYR A 331 7.59 -8.45 17.59
CA TYR A 331 6.66 -8.31 16.47
C TYR A 331 5.38 -7.55 16.88
N ASP A 332 4.66 -7.05 15.87
CA ASP A 332 3.34 -6.40 16.01
C ASP A 332 2.40 -7.01 14.97
N GLU A 333 1.23 -7.48 15.40
CA GLU A 333 0.23 -8.12 14.52
C GLU A 333 -0.29 -7.18 13.41
N ARG A 334 -0.17 -5.86 13.59
CA ARG A 334 -0.56 -4.86 12.58
C ARG A 334 0.55 -4.51 11.61
N ASP A 335 1.77 -4.94 11.91
CA ASP A 335 2.91 -4.80 11.01
C ASP A 335 2.93 -5.98 10.03
N PRO A 336 2.59 -5.76 8.74
CA PRO A 336 2.53 -6.84 7.74
C PRO A 336 3.91 -7.40 7.38
N LEU A 337 4.99 -6.82 7.90
CA LEU A 337 6.37 -7.23 7.65
C LEU A 337 7.05 -7.82 8.90
N SER A 338 6.30 -8.03 10.00
CA SER A 338 6.80 -8.68 11.20
C SER A 338 6.24 -10.09 11.34
N TYR A 339 7.10 -11.05 11.65
CA TYR A 339 6.72 -12.46 11.75
C TYR A 339 7.24 -13.10 13.04
N GLN A 340 6.51 -14.09 13.53
CA GLN A 340 6.88 -14.89 14.71
C GLN A 340 8.02 -15.85 14.38
N ALA A 341 9.02 -15.94 15.26
CA ALA A 341 10.21 -16.76 15.05
C ALA A 341 10.22 -18.04 15.90
N ALA A 342 9.57 -18.06 17.07
CA ALA A 342 9.72 -19.14 18.05
C ALA A 342 9.19 -20.49 17.56
N LYS A 343 8.11 -20.48 16.75
CA LYS A 343 7.57 -21.71 16.14
C LYS A 343 8.40 -22.19 14.95
N VAL A 344 9.00 -21.25 14.22
CA VAL A 344 9.82 -21.52 13.03
C VAL A 344 11.20 -22.06 13.42
N PHE A 345 11.76 -21.52 14.51
CA PHE A 345 13.08 -21.85 15.04
C PHE A 345 12.98 -22.31 16.51
N PRO A 346 12.43 -23.51 16.75
CA PRO A 346 12.15 -24.00 18.10
C PRO A 346 13.42 -24.13 18.94
N GLY A 347 13.33 -23.71 20.19
CA GLY A 347 14.44 -23.75 21.15
C GLY A 347 15.54 -22.70 20.91
N ARG A 348 15.37 -21.82 19.91
CA ARG A 348 16.32 -20.74 19.61
C ARG A 348 15.71 -19.35 19.84
N ALA A 349 14.53 -19.11 19.28
CA ALA A 349 13.87 -17.82 19.35
C ALA A 349 12.81 -17.74 20.46
N VAL A 350 12.68 -16.56 21.07
CA VAL A 350 11.62 -16.18 22.01
C VAL A 350 10.86 -15.00 21.43
N ASP A 351 9.56 -15.17 21.20
CA ASP A 351 8.70 -14.14 20.62
C ASP A 351 8.09 -13.23 21.70
N ARG A 352 8.15 -11.91 21.48
CA ARG A 352 7.47 -10.88 22.28
C ARG A 352 6.60 -10.00 21.40
N ARG A 353 5.32 -9.89 21.78
CA ARG A 353 4.35 -9.06 21.06
C ARG A 353 4.30 -7.66 21.65
N VAL A 354 4.39 -6.66 20.80
CA VAL A 354 4.04 -5.26 21.10
C VAL A 354 2.86 -4.81 20.25
N ASP A 355 2.22 -3.72 20.64
CA ASP A 355 1.17 -3.06 19.84
C ASP A 355 1.59 -1.61 19.60
N ASN A 356 1.93 -1.28 18.36
CA ASN A 356 2.32 0.08 17.98
C ASN A 356 1.12 0.99 17.74
N ARG A 357 -0.11 0.44 17.69
CA ARG A 357 -1.37 1.19 17.46
C ARG A 357 -1.35 2.06 16.20
N GLN A 358 -0.65 1.60 15.16
CA GLN A 358 -0.52 2.26 13.87
C GLN A 358 -0.97 1.33 12.74
N PRO A 359 -1.42 1.86 11.58
CA PRO A 359 -1.81 1.03 10.44
C PRO A 359 -0.63 0.70 9.51
N LEU A 360 -0.60 -0.53 8.97
CA LEU A 360 0.25 -0.96 7.85
C LEU A 360 1.73 -0.56 8.04
N VAL A 361 2.32 0.13 7.06
CA VAL A 361 3.73 0.59 7.04
C VAL A 361 4.07 1.50 8.22
N ARG A 362 3.08 2.20 8.81
CA ARG A 362 3.32 3.01 10.01
C ARG A 362 3.61 2.14 11.23
N ALA A 363 2.96 0.97 11.37
CA ALA A 363 3.29 0.03 12.44
C ALA A 363 4.75 -0.40 12.36
N HIS A 364 5.20 -0.76 11.15
CA HIS A 364 6.57 -1.23 10.89
C HIS A 364 7.68 -0.25 11.28
N THR A 365 7.39 1.05 11.23
CA THR A 365 8.38 2.12 11.47
C THR A 365 8.28 2.73 12.87
N SER A 366 7.32 2.31 13.70
CA SER A 366 7.02 2.97 14.98
C SER A 366 7.63 2.29 16.22
N TYR A 367 8.28 1.13 16.06
CA TYR A 367 8.81 0.32 17.17
C TYR A 367 9.67 1.11 18.16
N TRP A 368 10.60 1.95 17.69
CA TRP A 368 11.55 2.65 18.56
C TRP A 368 10.89 3.65 19.52
N SER A 369 9.71 4.14 19.16
CA SER A 369 8.91 5.04 20.01
C SER A 369 8.00 4.30 21.00
N ASN A 370 7.90 2.97 20.89
CA ASN A 370 7.03 2.16 21.73
C ASN A 370 7.72 1.83 23.07
N PRO A 371 7.24 2.32 24.22
CA PRO A 371 7.86 2.03 25.52
C PRO A 371 7.94 0.53 25.81
N ARG A 372 6.92 -0.22 25.38
CA ARG A 372 6.85 -1.67 25.61
C ARG A 372 7.97 -2.43 24.91
N LEU A 373 8.47 -1.94 23.76
CA LEU A 373 9.66 -2.52 23.14
C LEU A 373 10.82 -2.51 24.13
N TRP A 374 11.06 -1.36 24.76
CA TRP A 374 12.16 -1.17 25.68
C TRP A 374 11.98 -1.96 26.98
N ASP A 375 10.75 -2.14 27.46
CA ASP A 375 10.46 -3.02 28.62
C ASP A 375 10.85 -4.49 28.32
N GLU A 376 10.48 -4.99 27.13
CA GLU A 376 10.79 -6.37 26.70
C GLU A 376 12.30 -6.55 26.46
N VAL A 377 12.96 -5.56 25.84
CA VAL A 377 14.42 -5.56 25.64
C VAL A 377 15.14 -5.48 26.99
N GLY A 378 14.70 -4.64 27.92
CA GLY A 378 15.29 -4.52 29.26
C GLY A 378 15.19 -5.81 30.04
N THR A 379 14.03 -6.46 30.01
CA THR A 379 13.80 -7.78 30.62
C THR A 379 14.71 -8.84 30.01
N TRP A 380 14.94 -8.79 28.70
CA TRP A 380 15.81 -9.75 28.00
C TRP A 380 17.31 -9.57 28.30
N LEU A 381 17.74 -8.31 28.47
CA LEU A 381 19.14 -7.97 28.74
C LEU A 381 19.54 -8.12 30.22
N SER A 382 18.56 -8.27 31.12
CA SER A 382 18.76 -8.53 32.55
C SER A 382 19.18 -9.97 32.77
#